data_AF-A0A397A0U5-F1
#
_entry.id   AF-A0A397A0U5-F1
#
_cell.length_a   1.000
_cell.length_b   1.000
_cell.length_c   1.000
_cell.angle_alpha   90.00
_cell.angle_beta   90.00
_cell.angle_gamma   90.00
#
_symmetry.space_group_name_H-M   'P 1'
#
loop_
_entity.id
_entity.type
_entity.pdbx_description
1 polymer ?
#
loop_
_entity_poly.entity_id
_entity_poly.type
_entity_poly.pdbx_seq_one_letter_code
_entity_poly.pdbx_strand_id
1 'polypeptide(L)'
;MATSVVLKKKHNDDGAKQDAKEAKGVTAVKALHSEWRANLGELVLDIRTGKFHWEVRARSFDVVVLGEFSLFCLTPSGDVCFHKRLGFHPSSLCLYSRPLCTITSLVTNISMTYIITGDNSESTDNVIIATHAKQWMIFRDAHLIWSAVAPSISTALS
;
A
#
# COMPACT_ATOMS: atom_id res chain seq x y z
N MET A 1 -22.06 12.47 -9.73
CA MET A 1 -23.18 13.39 -9.47
C MET A 1 -23.44 13.39 -7.97
N ALA A 2 -23.16 14.50 -7.28
CA ALA A 2 -23.40 14.63 -5.85
C ALA A 2 -24.56 15.62 -5.64
N THR A 3 -25.65 15.17 -5.02
CA THR A 3 -26.80 16.02 -4.72
C THR A 3 -26.73 16.47 -3.26
N SER A 4 -26.31 17.71 -3.04
CA SER A 4 -26.39 18.37 -1.74
C SER A 4 -27.80 18.93 -1.53
N VAL A 5 -28.53 18.42 -0.54
CA VAL A 5 -29.84 18.93 -0.14
C VAL A 5 -29.65 20.16 0.75
N VAL A 6 -29.98 21.35 0.23
CA VAL A 6 -29.98 22.61 0.98
C VAL A 6 -31.30 22.72 1.74
N LEU A 7 -31.26 22.51 3.06
CA LEU A 7 -32.38 22.80 3.95
C LEU A 7 -32.54 24.33 4.11
N LYS A 8 -33.60 24.88 3.49
CA LYS A 8 -34.03 26.27 3.71
C LYS A 8 -34.57 26.44 5.13
N LYS A 9 -33.87 27.23 5.94
CA LYS A 9 -34.32 27.69 7.26
C LYS A 9 -35.41 28.76 7.08
N LYS A 10 -36.64 28.46 7.48
CA LYS A 10 -37.75 29.43 7.58
C LYS A 10 -37.83 29.91 9.03
N HIS A 11 -37.70 31.22 9.22
CA HIS A 11 -37.80 31.90 10.51
C HIS A 11 -39.26 32.29 10.77
N ASN A 12 -39.82 31.94 11.94
CA ASN A 12 -40.84 32.73 12.62
C ASN A 12 -40.89 32.36 14.13
N ASP A 13 -40.92 33.42 14.95
CA ASP A 13 -41.17 33.55 16.39
C ASP A 13 -42.36 32.72 16.91
N ASP A 14 -42.56 32.34 18.19
CA ASP A 14 -42.11 32.86 19.49
C ASP A 14 -42.22 31.75 20.57
N GLY A 15 -41.30 31.76 21.54
CA GLY A 15 -41.53 31.42 22.96
C GLY A 15 -41.90 30.00 23.43
N ALA A 16 -40.93 29.24 23.98
CA ALA A 16 -41.03 28.57 25.30
C ALA A 16 -39.79 27.71 25.65
N LYS A 17 -39.09 28.11 26.73
CA LYS A 17 -38.41 27.30 27.76
C LYS A 17 -37.41 26.19 27.39
N GLN A 18 -36.18 26.47 27.83
CA GLN A 18 -35.29 25.62 28.65
C GLN A 18 -34.41 24.54 27.97
N ASP A 19 -33.12 24.68 28.30
CA ASP A 19 -32.08 23.65 28.45
C ASP A 19 -31.56 22.93 27.20
N ALA A 20 -30.65 23.61 26.51
CA ALA A 20 -29.56 22.98 25.74
C ALA A 20 -28.35 23.93 25.64
N LYS A 21 -27.81 24.36 26.80
CA LYS A 21 -26.47 24.96 26.87
C LYS A 21 -25.51 23.87 27.33
N GLU A 22 -25.02 23.05 26.41
CA GLU A 22 -23.82 22.27 26.66
C GLU A 22 -23.00 22.05 25.39
N ALA A 23 -21.70 22.33 25.51
CA ALA A 23 -20.61 22.04 24.57
C ALA A 23 -20.62 22.75 23.19
N LYS A 24 -20.79 24.09 23.19
CA LYS A 24 -20.12 24.92 22.18
C LYS A 24 -18.64 25.04 22.54
N GLY A 25 -17.84 24.14 21.98
CA GLY A 25 -16.39 24.29 21.91
C GLY A 25 -15.64 23.08 22.42
N VAL A 26 -15.10 22.28 21.49
CA VAL A 26 -13.66 22.12 21.28
C VAL A 26 -13.46 21.79 19.79
N THR A 27 -12.62 22.58 19.12
CA THR A 27 -12.00 22.33 17.80
C THR A 27 -12.90 22.10 16.58
N ALA A 28 -13.37 23.19 15.98
CA ALA A 28 -13.50 23.26 14.52
C ALA A 28 -12.07 23.34 13.93
N VAL A 29 -11.31 22.23 14.00
CA VAL A 29 -10.12 22.10 13.16
C VAL A 29 -10.65 22.14 11.72
N LYS A 30 -10.14 23.06 10.90
CA LYS A 30 -10.32 23.01 9.44
C LYS A 30 -10.12 21.56 9.02
N ALA A 31 -11.19 20.90 8.57
CA ALA A 31 -11.11 19.50 8.17
C ALA A 31 -9.99 19.38 7.14
N LEU A 32 -8.93 18.63 7.48
CA LEU A 32 -7.79 18.42 6.60
C LEU A 32 -8.31 17.80 5.30
N HIS A 33 -8.22 18.56 4.22
CA HIS A 33 -8.59 18.10 2.89
C HIS A 33 -7.51 17.14 2.41
N SER A 34 -7.83 15.87 2.19
CA SER A 34 -6.90 14.95 1.52
C SER A 34 -6.84 15.27 0.03
N GLU A 35 -5.66 15.19 -0.56
CA GLU A 35 -5.49 15.36 -2.00
C GLU A 35 -6.29 14.32 -2.80
N TRP A 36 -6.19 13.05 -2.41
CA TRP A 36 -6.95 11.95 -2.99
C TRP A 36 -7.37 10.94 -1.91
N ARG A 37 -8.35 10.09 -2.26
CA ARG A 37 -8.81 8.95 -1.44
C ARG A 37 -9.08 7.78 -2.37
N ALA A 38 -8.69 6.57 -1.95
CA ALA A 38 -8.99 5.33 -2.65
C ALA A 38 -9.77 4.38 -1.72
N ASN A 39 -10.80 3.73 -2.26
CA ASN A 39 -11.54 2.70 -1.53
C ASN A 39 -11.09 1.33 -2.03
N LEU A 40 -10.51 0.52 -1.15
CA LEU A 40 -9.97 -0.81 -1.48
C LEU A 40 -10.99 -1.93 -1.29
N GLY A 41 -12.14 -1.66 -0.65
CA GLY A 41 -13.18 -2.65 -0.38
C GLY A 41 -12.85 -3.66 0.74
N GLU A 42 -11.70 -3.53 1.40
CA GLU A 42 -11.29 -4.34 2.55
C GLU A 42 -10.55 -3.50 3.59
N LEU A 43 -10.41 -4.03 4.82
CA LEU A 43 -9.63 -3.38 5.87
C LEU A 43 -8.13 -3.45 5.57
N VAL A 44 -7.42 -2.39 5.96
CA VAL A 44 -5.98 -2.24 5.75
C VAL A 44 -5.25 -2.62 7.02
N LEU A 45 -4.25 -3.48 6.90
CA LEU A 45 -3.38 -3.94 7.98
C LEU A 45 -2.09 -3.11 8.07
N ASP A 46 -1.43 -2.88 6.94
CA ASP A 46 -0.18 -2.10 6.89
C ASP A 46 -0.07 -1.31 5.57
N ILE A 47 0.66 -0.19 5.61
CA ILE A 47 0.94 0.68 4.47
C ILE A 47 2.43 0.98 4.46
N ARG A 48 3.09 0.71 3.33
CA ARG A 48 4.50 1.05 3.12
C ARG A 48 4.67 1.77 1.79
N THR A 49 5.74 2.54 1.69
CA THR A 49 6.14 3.20 0.44
C THR A 49 7.43 2.57 -0.07
N GLY A 50 7.49 2.30 -1.38
CA GLY A 50 8.69 1.77 -2.01
C GLY A 50 8.52 1.63 -3.52
N LYS A 51 9.52 1.10 -4.20
CA LYS A 51 9.54 0.88 -5.65
C LYS A 51 9.13 -0.55 -5.99
N PHE A 52 7.93 -0.96 -5.58
CA PHE A 52 7.47 -2.33 -5.75
C PHE A 52 7.15 -2.65 -7.22
N HIS A 53 6.40 -1.77 -7.91
CA HIS A 53 5.93 -2.04 -9.27
C HIS A 53 6.74 -1.25 -10.33
N TRP A 54 8.03 -1.57 -10.41
CA TRP A 54 9.02 -0.87 -11.25
C TRP A 54 8.61 -0.73 -12.72
N GLU A 55 8.00 -1.77 -13.31
CA GLU A 55 7.73 -1.84 -14.75
C GLU A 55 6.81 -0.70 -15.22
N VAL A 56 6.03 -0.13 -14.30
CA VAL A 56 5.12 0.98 -14.59
C VAL A 56 5.77 2.34 -14.34
N ARG A 57 6.74 2.48 -13.41
CA ARG A 57 7.37 3.78 -13.07
C ARG A 57 8.81 3.67 -12.59
N ALA A 58 9.74 3.84 -13.53
CA ALA A 58 11.18 3.87 -13.25
C ALA A 58 11.66 5.00 -12.30
N ARG A 59 10.86 6.06 -12.05
CA ARG A 59 11.33 7.28 -11.35
C ARG A 59 10.49 7.75 -10.16
N SER A 60 9.55 6.95 -9.68
CA SER A 60 8.65 7.34 -8.58
C SER A 60 8.67 6.30 -7.45
N PHE A 61 7.98 6.59 -6.36
CA PHE A 61 7.55 5.61 -5.36
C PHE A 61 6.13 5.11 -5.67
N ASP A 62 5.81 3.95 -5.12
CA ASP A 62 4.47 3.39 -5.02
C ASP A 62 4.05 3.30 -3.55
N VAL A 63 2.75 3.30 -3.30
CA VAL A 63 2.15 3.05 -1.99
C VAL A 63 1.68 1.60 -1.98
N VAL A 64 2.42 0.74 -1.29
CA VAL A 64 2.10 -0.67 -1.11
C VAL A 64 1.18 -0.81 0.09
N VAL A 65 0.00 -1.39 -0.12
CA VAL A 65 -1.02 -1.55 0.91
C VAL A 65 -1.30 -3.03 1.12
N LEU A 66 -1.11 -3.50 2.35
CA LEU A 66 -1.50 -4.83 2.78
C LEU A 66 -2.89 -4.74 3.40
N GLY A 67 -3.88 -5.36 2.76
CA GLY A 67 -5.19 -5.57 3.35
C GLY A 67 -5.34 -6.96 3.94
N GLU A 68 -6.55 -7.28 4.40
CA GLU A 68 -6.87 -8.59 5.01
C GLU A 68 -6.75 -9.76 4.04
N PHE A 69 -7.03 -9.53 2.75
CA PHE A 69 -7.07 -10.58 1.73
C PHE A 69 -6.29 -10.23 0.48
N SER A 70 -5.77 -9.01 0.36
CA SER A 70 -5.13 -8.53 -0.86
C SER A 70 -3.89 -7.71 -0.59
N LEU A 71 -2.96 -7.75 -1.54
CA LEU A 71 -1.86 -6.83 -1.67
C LEU A 71 -2.19 -5.85 -2.80
N PHE A 72 -2.21 -4.56 -2.48
CA PHE A 72 -2.40 -3.49 -3.46
C PHE A 72 -1.13 -2.68 -3.63
N CYS A 73 -0.98 -2.10 -4.80
CA CYS A 73 -0.04 -1.04 -5.05
C CYS A 73 -0.79 0.13 -5.68
N LEU A 74 -0.67 1.30 -5.06
CA LEU A 74 -1.24 2.54 -5.53
C LEU A 74 -0.13 3.43 -6.06
N THR A 75 -0.46 4.16 -7.11
CA THR A 75 0.37 5.24 -7.63
C THR A 75 0.34 6.43 -6.67
N PRO A 76 1.30 7.38 -6.77
CA PRO A 76 1.27 8.62 -6.00
C PRO A 76 -0.01 9.45 -6.17
N SER A 77 -0.72 9.26 -7.30
CA SER A 77 -1.99 9.91 -7.62
C SER A 77 -3.21 9.24 -6.95
N GLY A 78 -3.02 8.07 -6.33
CA GLY A 78 -4.07 7.30 -5.67
C GLY A 78 -4.72 6.21 -6.54
N ASP A 79 -4.34 6.09 -7.81
CA ASP A 79 -4.85 5.03 -8.70
C ASP A 79 -4.21 3.68 -8.36
N VAL A 80 -5.00 2.60 -8.36
CA VAL A 80 -4.51 1.23 -8.19
C VAL A 80 -3.77 0.81 -9.46
N CYS A 81 -2.46 0.58 -9.37
CA CYS A 81 -1.65 0.06 -10.49
C CYS A 81 -1.45 -1.46 -10.42
N PHE A 82 -1.56 -2.04 -9.23
CA PHE A 82 -1.40 -3.48 -9.02
C PHE A 82 -2.32 -3.96 -7.91
N HIS A 83 -2.89 -5.15 -8.11
CA HIS A 83 -3.71 -5.83 -7.12
C HIS A 83 -3.50 -7.34 -7.22
N LYS A 84 -3.14 -7.96 -6.09
CA LYS A 84 -3.02 -9.41 -5.94
C LYS A 84 -3.85 -9.87 -4.76
N ARG A 85 -4.82 -10.75 -5.03
CA ARG A 85 -5.53 -11.47 -3.96
C ARG A 85 -4.61 -12.51 -3.32
N LEU A 86 -4.50 -12.48 -2.01
CA LEU A 86 -3.75 -13.42 -1.18
C LEU A 86 -4.67 -14.59 -0.82
N GLY A 87 -4.18 -15.82 -1.00
CA GLY A 87 -4.91 -17.05 -0.63
C GLY A 87 -4.78 -17.42 0.85
N PHE A 88 -4.33 -16.48 1.69
CA PHE A 88 -3.98 -16.68 3.09
C PHE A 88 -4.17 -15.38 3.86
N HIS A 89 -4.23 -15.47 5.20
CA HIS A 89 -4.32 -14.30 6.09
C HIS A 89 -2.92 -13.75 6.41
N PRO A 90 -2.55 -12.59 5.85
CA PRO A 90 -1.27 -11.96 6.16
C PRO A 90 -1.30 -11.38 7.59
N SER A 91 -0.13 -11.33 8.23
CA SER A 91 0.05 -10.78 9.58
C SER A 91 0.93 -9.53 9.59
N SER A 92 1.93 -9.44 8.69
CA SER A 92 2.77 -8.24 8.54
C SER A 92 3.46 -8.20 7.17
N LEU A 93 3.91 -7.01 6.79
CA LEU A 93 4.56 -6.69 5.52
C LEU A 93 5.90 -5.98 5.78
N CYS A 94 6.92 -6.25 4.96
CA CYS A 94 8.11 -5.42 4.85
C CYS A 94 8.59 -5.34 3.39
N LEU A 95 9.10 -4.18 3.00
CA LEU A 95 9.76 -3.97 1.72
C LEU A 95 11.26 -4.04 1.92
N TYR A 96 11.96 -4.74 1.04
CA TYR A 96 13.42 -4.69 1.01
C TYR A 96 13.92 -4.36 -0.39
N SER A 97 14.94 -3.51 -0.42
CA SER A 97 15.55 -3.05 -1.67
C SER A 97 16.32 -4.18 -2.33
N ARG A 98 16.02 -4.37 -3.61
CA ARG A 98 16.75 -5.24 -4.51
C ARG A 98 17.44 -4.36 -5.56
N PRO A 99 18.78 -4.37 -5.62
CA PRO A 99 19.49 -3.67 -6.69
C PRO A 99 19.09 -4.25 -8.05
N LEU A 100 18.94 -3.40 -9.06
CA LEU A 100 18.66 -3.84 -10.41
C LEU A 100 19.91 -4.55 -10.96
N CYS A 101 19.82 -5.87 -11.14
CA CYS A 101 20.86 -6.64 -11.80
C CYS A 101 20.45 -6.86 -13.26
N THR A 102 21.16 -6.22 -14.18
CA THR A 102 21.05 -6.55 -15.61
C THR A 102 21.94 -7.75 -15.86
N ILE A 103 21.32 -8.91 -16.08
CA ILE A 103 22.04 -10.11 -16.49
C ILE A 103 22.21 -10.04 -18.01
N THR A 104 23.41 -9.75 -18.47
CA THR A 104 23.77 -9.82 -19.89
C THR A 104 24.47 -11.15 -20.14
N SER A 105 23.88 -11.99 -20.96
CA SER A 105 24.50 -13.25 -21.40
C SER A 105 25.37 -12.97 -22.62
N LEU A 106 26.69 -13.05 -22.48
CA LEU A 106 27.61 -13.01 -23.61
C LEU A 106 27.85 -14.45 -24.06
N VAL A 107 27.31 -14.80 -25.24
CA VAL A 107 27.57 -16.09 -25.87
C VAL A 107 28.78 -15.92 -26.78
N THR A 108 29.87 -16.62 -26.46
CA THR A 108 30.98 -16.82 -27.39
C THR A 108 30.86 -18.20 -28.02
N ASN A 109 31.57 -18.45 -29.11
CA ASN A 109 31.56 -19.74 -29.83
C ASN A 109 32.00 -20.95 -28.97
N ILE A 110 32.47 -20.72 -27.74
CA ILE A 110 33.14 -21.73 -26.91
C ILE A 110 32.63 -21.72 -25.45
N SER A 111 31.93 -20.67 -25.01
CA SER A 111 31.32 -20.62 -23.67
C SER A 111 30.20 -19.59 -23.56
N MET A 112 29.27 -19.85 -22.65
CA MET A 112 28.24 -18.90 -22.22
C MET A 112 28.67 -18.26 -20.91
N THR A 113 28.90 -16.94 -20.92
CA THR A 113 29.32 -16.16 -19.75
C THR A 113 28.20 -15.21 -19.35
N TYR A 114 27.82 -15.21 -18.08
CA TYR A 114 26.85 -14.25 -17.54
C TYR A 114 27.59 -13.08 -16.91
N ILE A 115 27.37 -11.87 -17.42
CA ILE A 115 27.87 -10.62 -16.83
C ILE A 115 26.72 -10.01 -16.04
N ILE A 116 26.92 -9.86 -14.73
CA ILE A 116 26.00 -9.15 -13.86
C ILE A 116 26.52 -7.73 -13.73
N THR A 117 25.91 -6.78 -14.44
CA THR A 117 26.16 -5.35 -14.22
C THR A 117 25.10 -4.82 -13.27
N GLY A 118 25.55 -4.37 -12.10
CA GLY A 118 24.70 -3.63 -11.16
C GLY A 118 24.86 -2.15 -11.44
N ASP A 119 23.84 -1.52 -12.00
CA ASP A 119 23.75 -0.07 -11.98
C ASP A 119 23.16 0.33 -10.62
N ASN A 120 23.97 0.94 -9.77
CA ASN A 120 23.56 1.38 -8.43
C ASN A 120 22.54 2.55 -8.48
N SER A 121 22.22 3.09 -9.65
CA SER A 121 21.31 4.23 -9.79
C SER A 121 19.83 3.87 -9.67
N GLU A 122 19.45 2.61 -9.95
CA GLU A 122 18.06 2.15 -9.90
C GLU A 122 17.90 0.89 -9.03
N SER A 123 17.02 0.98 -8.03
CA SER A 123 16.63 -0.14 -7.17
C SER A 123 15.14 -0.40 -7.28
N THR A 124 14.76 -1.67 -7.10
CA THR A 124 13.36 -2.12 -7.10
C THR A 124 13.12 -2.87 -5.81
N ASP A 125 11.94 -2.80 -5.23
CA ASP A 125 11.67 -3.44 -3.96
C ASP A 125 10.94 -4.76 -4.15
N ASN A 126 11.35 -5.78 -3.40
CA ASN A 126 10.53 -6.97 -3.21
C ASN A 126 9.77 -6.83 -1.89
N VAL A 127 8.68 -7.58 -1.77
CA VAL A 127 7.84 -7.62 -0.57
C VAL A 127 8.05 -8.92 0.18
N ILE A 128 8.23 -8.85 1.49
CA ILE A 128 8.12 -9.97 2.43
C ILE A 128 6.76 -9.88 3.11
N ILE A 129 6.00 -10.98 3.10
CA ILE A 129 4.74 -11.12 3.80
C ILE A 129 4.88 -12.24 4.82
N ALA A 130 4.58 -11.95 6.07
CA ALA A 130 4.34 -12.98 7.08
C ALA A 130 2.85 -13.31 7.15
N THR A 131 2.54 -14.54 7.53
CA THR A 131 1.16 -15.03 7.64
C THR A 131 0.85 -15.53 9.04
N HIS A 132 -0.44 -15.57 9.39
CA HIS A 132 -0.92 -16.21 10.61
C HIS A 132 -0.67 -17.72 10.65
N ALA A 133 -0.38 -18.35 9.50
CA ALA A 133 0.03 -19.75 9.39
C ALA A 133 1.53 -19.98 9.65
N LYS A 134 2.23 -18.99 10.21
CA LYS A 134 3.69 -19.04 10.49
C LYS A 134 4.49 -19.31 9.21
N GLN A 135 4.12 -18.70 8.10
CA GLN A 135 4.90 -18.75 6.87
C GLN A 135 5.38 -17.35 6.51
N TRP A 136 6.62 -17.27 6.03
CA TRP A 136 7.18 -16.09 5.39
C TRP A 136 7.22 -16.34 3.89
N MET A 137 6.78 -15.36 3.13
CA MET A 137 6.71 -15.42 1.68
C MET A 137 7.33 -14.17 1.11
N ILE A 138 8.16 -14.32 0.08
CA ILE A 138 8.75 -13.19 -0.63
C ILE A 138 8.13 -13.12 -2.02
N PHE A 139 7.59 -11.95 -2.34
CA PHE A 139 7.02 -11.63 -3.63
C PHE A 139 7.88 -10.62 -4.38
N ARG A 140 8.04 -10.87 -5.67
CA ARG A 140 8.49 -9.90 -6.67
C ARG A 140 7.30 -9.66 -7.59
N ASP A 141 6.69 -8.47 -7.49
CA ASP A 141 5.43 -8.16 -8.16
C ASP A 141 4.35 -9.23 -7.85
N ALA A 142 3.79 -9.85 -8.89
CA ALA A 142 2.82 -10.93 -8.75
C ALA A 142 3.43 -12.30 -8.37
N HIS A 143 4.75 -12.45 -8.45
CA HIS A 143 5.42 -13.76 -8.38
C HIS A 143 5.96 -14.06 -6.99
N LEU A 144 5.58 -15.21 -6.45
CA LEU A 144 6.21 -15.77 -5.24
C LEU A 144 7.61 -16.29 -5.62
N ILE A 145 8.65 -15.72 -5.04
CA ILE A 145 10.04 -16.11 -5.32
C ILE A 145 10.64 -17.01 -4.23
N TRP A 146 10.14 -16.92 -3.00
CA TRP A 146 10.64 -17.73 -1.88
C TRP A 146 9.59 -17.88 -0.81
N SER A 147 9.66 -18.99 -0.07
CA SER A 147 8.82 -19.23 1.10
C SER A 147 9.56 -20.07 2.14
N ALA A 148 9.29 -19.82 3.42
CA ALA A 148 9.74 -20.66 4.53
C ALA A 148 8.78 -20.65 5.71
N VAL A 149 8.96 -21.62 6.61
CA VAL A 149 8.22 -21.72 7.86
C VAL A 149 8.93 -20.92 8.94
N ALA A 150 8.19 -20.06 9.64
CA ALA A 150 8.64 -19.31 10.79
C ALA A 150 8.35 -20.08 12.09
N PRO A 151 9.15 -19.88 13.15
CA PRO A 151 8.90 -20.54 14.45
C PRO A 151 7.61 -20.02 15.13
N SER A 152 7.26 -18.76 14.90
CA SER A 152 6.08 -18.08 15.45
C SER A 152 5.43 -17.17 14.42
N ILE A 153 4.25 -16.64 14.73
CA ILE A 153 3.58 -15.64 13.91
C ILE A 153 4.35 -14.33 14.03
N SER A 154 4.79 -13.75 12.91
CA SER A 154 5.47 -12.47 12.88
C SER A 154 4.47 -11.33 12.77
N THR A 155 4.40 -10.49 13.79
CA THR A 155 3.54 -9.29 13.85
C THR A 155 4.23 -8.05 13.30
N ALA A 156 5.56 -8.07 13.18
CA ALA A 156 6.35 -7.01 12.55
C ALA A 156 7.54 -7.62 11.81
N LEU A 157 7.90 -7.00 10.69
CA LEU A 157 9.07 -7.30 9.87
C LEU A 157 9.79 -5.97 9.60
N SER A 158 11.13 -6.01 9.56
CA SER A 158 11.99 -4.84 9.32
C SER A 158 13.19 -5.21 8.46
#